data_AF-A0A212D342-F1
#
_entry.id   AF-A0A212D342-F1
#
_cell.length_a   1.000
_cell.length_b   1.000
_cell.length_c   1.000
_cell.angle_alpha   90.00
_cell.angle_beta   90.00
_cell.angle_gamma   90.00
#
_symmetry.space_group_name_H-M   'P 1'
#
loop_
_entity.id
_entity.type
_entity.pdbx_description
1 polymer ?
#
loop_
_entity_poly.entity_id
_entity_poly.type
_entity_poly.pdbx_seq_one_letter_code
_entity_poly.pdbx_strand_id
1 'polypeptide(L)'
;MLAAPINPSDINMIQGTWRTEAVFSEEELITVPSDIPLQSAATLGVNPCTAYRMLMDFERLRPGDSVIQNASNSGVGQAVIQIAAALGLRTINVLRDRPGGTMVTYGGMAKQPVIASVSQLIFKDLKLRGFWLSQWKKDHSPDQFKELILTLCDLIRRGQLTAPACSEVPLQDYPCALEASTQPFVSSKQILTM
;
A
#
# COMPACT_ATOMS: atom_id res chain seq x y z
N MET A 1 -32.84 6.42 -14.08
CA MET A 1 -31.55 6.51 -13.35
C MET A 1 -31.03 5.08 -13.27
N LEU A 2 -30.24 4.66 -14.27
CA LEU A 2 -29.71 3.29 -14.37
C LEU A 2 -28.46 3.25 -13.48
N ALA A 3 -28.56 2.63 -12.31
CA ALA A 3 -27.38 2.27 -11.54
C ALA A 3 -26.62 1.23 -12.37
N ALA A 4 -25.44 1.58 -12.90
CA ALA A 4 -24.53 0.59 -13.45
C ALA A 4 -24.18 -0.40 -12.33
N PRO A 5 -24.10 -1.71 -12.61
CA PRO A 5 -23.73 -2.68 -11.58
C PRO A 5 -22.30 -2.40 -11.12
N ILE A 6 -22.16 -1.79 -9.95
CA ILE A 6 -20.90 -1.65 -9.22
C ILE A 6 -20.45 -3.07 -8.88
N ASN A 7 -19.22 -3.40 -9.26
CA ASN A 7 -18.67 -4.74 -9.10
C ASN A 7 -18.23 -4.90 -7.63
N PRO A 8 -18.48 -6.06 -6.98
CA PRO A 8 -18.02 -6.31 -5.61
C PRO A 8 -16.52 -6.09 -5.36
N SER A 9 -15.68 -6.09 -6.42
CA SER A 9 -14.25 -5.81 -6.31
C SER A 9 -13.88 -4.32 -6.32
N ASP A 10 -14.83 -3.41 -6.53
CA ASP A 10 -14.57 -1.98 -6.69
C ASP A 10 -13.94 -1.37 -5.43
N ILE A 11 -12.88 -0.58 -5.62
CA ILE A 11 -12.14 0.01 -4.51
C ILE A 11 -12.81 1.32 -4.13
N ASN A 12 -13.23 1.37 -2.87
CA ASN A 12 -13.76 2.57 -2.26
C ASN A 12 -12.62 3.57 -1.98
N MET A 13 -12.76 4.82 -2.43
CA MET A 13 -11.84 5.93 -2.15
C MET A 13 -12.09 6.62 -0.80
N ILE A 14 -13.12 6.17 -0.09
CA ILE A 14 -13.77 6.85 1.03
C ILE A 14 -13.63 6.04 2.33
N GLN A 15 -13.86 6.68 3.48
CA GLN A 15 -13.83 6.03 4.80
C GLN A 15 -15.11 5.24 5.10
N GLY A 16 -15.03 4.36 6.10
CA GLY A 16 -16.19 3.64 6.65
C GLY A 16 -16.55 2.38 5.87
N THR A 17 -15.59 1.60 5.40
CA THR A 17 -15.82 0.38 4.61
C THR A 17 -16.31 -0.83 5.43
N TRP A 18 -16.37 -0.74 6.76
CA TRP A 18 -16.86 -1.82 7.64
C TRP A 18 -18.38 -1.75 7.80
N ARG A 19 -19.11 -2.24 6.80
CA ARG A 19 -20.58 -2.32 6.76
C ARG A 19 -21.02 -3.28 5.66
N THR A 20 -22.24 -3.79 5.74
CA THR A 20 -22.81 -4.71 4.73
C THR A 20 -23.09 -4.02 3.39
N GLU A 21 -23.56 -2.77 3.42
CA GLU A 21 -23.92 -1.99 2.21
C GLU A 21 -23.81 -0.48 2.47
N ALA A 22 -23.68 0.30 1.38
CA ALA A 22 -23.75 1.76 1.40
C ALA A 22 -24.12 2.34 0.03
N VAL A 23 -24.59 3.58 0.06
CA VAL A 23 -24.82 4.41 -1.14
C VAL A 23 -23.70 5.45 -1.22
N PHE A 24 -23.03 5.51 -2.38
CA PHE A 24 -21.95 6.45 -2.68
C PHE A 24 -22.20 7.13 -4.02
N SER A 25 -21.57 8.28 -4.24
CA SER A 25 -21.53 8.88 -5.58
C SER A 25 -20.62 8.06 -6.49
N GLU A 26 -20.95 7.98 -7.78
CA GLU A 26 -20.11 7.29 -8.78
C GLU A 26 -18.70 7.87 -8.83
N GLU A 27 -18.56 9.18 -8.61
CA GLU A 27 -17.28 9.91 -8.58
C GLU A 27 -16.36 9.48 -7.43
N GLU A 28 -16.91 8.81 -6.42
CA GLU A 28 -16.17 8.36 -5.24
C GLU A 28 -15.69 6.89 -5.35
N LEU A 29 -15.99 6.24 -6.47
CA LEU A 29 -15.71 4.82 -6.71
C LEU A 29 -14.73 4.65 -7.87
N ILE A 30 -13.88 3.64 -7.77
CA ILE A 30 -13.08 3.17 -8.90
C ILE A 30 -13.42 1.73 -9.21
N THR A 31 -13.79 1.48 -10.46
CA THR A 31 -14.03 0.13 -10.96
C THR A 31 -12.75 -0.68 -10.98
N VAL A 32 -12.80 -1.88 -10.41
CA VAL A 32 -11.69 -2.83 -10.39
C VAL A 32 -12.08 -4.06 -11.20
N PRO A 33 -11.15 -4.66 -11.95
CA PRO A 33 -11.41 -5.91 -12.64
C PRO A 33 -11.91 -7.01 -11.69
N SER A 34 -12.95 -7.75 -12.09
CA SER A 34 -13.50 -8.90 -11.33
C SER A 34 -12.68 -10.19 -11.48
N ASP A 35 -11.64 -10.17 -12.30
CA ASP A 35 -10.83 -11.35 -12.63
C ASP A 35 -9.62 -11.56 -11.68
N ILE A 36 -9.50 -10.73 -10.64
CA ILE A 36 -8.48 -10.89 -9.59
C ILE A 36 -9.07 -11.54 -8.33
N PRO A 37 -8.26 -12.25 -7.53
CA PRO A 37 -8.72 -12.82 -6.26
C PRO A 37 -9.29 -11.74 -5.33
N LEU A 38 -10.38 -12.05 -4.63
CA LEU A 38 -11.08 -11.11 -3.75
C LEU A 38 -10.15 -10.52 -2.67
N GLN A 39 -9.27 -11.34 -2.08
CA GLN A 39 -8.27 -10.89 -1.10
C GLN A 39 -7.30 -9.85 -1.67
N SER A 40 -6.93 -10.00 -2.95
CA SER A 40 -6.11 -9.03 -3.66
C SER A 40 -6.91 -7.73 -3.87
N ALA A 41 -8.14 -7.81 -4.36
CA ALA A 41 -9.01 -6.64 -4.54
C ALA A 41 -9.19 -5.85 -3.22
N ALA A 42 -9.46 -6.55 -2.11
CA ALA A 42 -9.67 -5.95 -0.80
C ALA A 42 -8.45 -5.20 -0.23
N THR A 43 -7.24 -5.53 -0.68
CA THR A 43 -5.99 -4.94 -0.16
C THR A 43 -5.27 -4.02 -1.17
N LEU A 44 -5.73 -3.99 -2.42
CA LEU A 44 -5.10 -3.31 -3.54
C LEU A 44 -5.03 -1.78 -3.38
N GLY A 45 -6.09 -1.18 -2.85
CA GLY A 45 -6.31 0.27 -2.85
C GLY A 45 -5.42 1.10 -1.91
N VAL A 46 -4.57 0.44 -1.10
CA VAL A 46 -3.75 1.10 -0.07
C VAL A 46 -2.28 0.64 -0.13
N ASN A 47 -1.98 -0.61 0.24
CA ASN A 47 -0.59 -1.02 0.47
C ASN A 47 0.24 -1.08 -0.82
N PRO A 48 -0.21 -1.77 -1.89
CA PRO A 48 0.55 -1.81 -3.13
C PRO A 48 0.61 -0.45 -3.83
N CYS A 49 -0.46 0.35 -3.74
CA CYS A 49 -0.47 1.72 -4.25
C CYS A 49 0.60 2.58 -3.55
N THR A 50 0.69 2.51 -2.22
CA THR A 50 1.72 3.23 -1.45
C THR A 50 3.12 2.81 -1.86
N ALA A 51 3.37 1.50 -1.95
CA ALA A 51 4.66 0.95 -2.37
C ALA A 51 5.07 1.43 -3.77
N TYR A 52 4.17 1.32 -4.76
CA TYR A 52 4.42 1.74 -6.14
C TYR A 52 4.72 3.24 -6.22
N ARG A 53 3.93 4.08 -5.55
CA ARG A 53 4.12 5.53 -5.54
C ARG A 53 5.46 5.93 -4.93
N MET A 54 5.85 5.31 -3.83
CA MET A 54 7.17 5.57 -3.23
C MET A 54 8.33 5.20 -4.16
N LEU A 55 8.20 4.11 -4.92
CA LEU A 55 9.23 3.67 -5.86
C LEU A 55 9.33 4.55 -7.13
N MET A 56 8.20 5.10 -7.58
CA MET A 56 8.12 5.78 -8.88
C MET A 56 8.24 7.30 -8.81
N ASP A 57 7.87 7.92 -7.67
CA ASP A 57 7.60 9.36 -7.65
C ASP A 57 8.73 10.18 -6.99
N PHE A 58 9.69 9.56 -6.30
CA PHE A 58 10.72 10.27 -5.53
C PHE A 58 12.10 10.31 -6.18
N GLU A 59 12.59 9.18 -6.69
CA GLU A 59 13.90 9.07 -7.33
C GLU A 59 13.74 8.33 -8.65
N ARG A 60 14.55 8.72 -9.65
CA ARG A 60 14.50 8.06 -10.96
C ARG A 60 15.32 6.77 -10.93
N LEU A 61 14.67 5.67 -10.57
CA LEU A 61 15.27 4.35 -10.47
C LEU A 61 15.34 3.64 -11.83
N ARG A 62 16.43 2.94 -12.06
CA ARG A 62 16.69 2.07 -13.23
C ARG A 62 16.92 0.63 -12.79
N PRO A 63 16.64 -0.37 -13.64
CA PRO A 63 16.98 -1.75 -13.35
C PRO A 63 18.44 -1.91 -12.90
N GLY A 64 18.67 -2.63 -11.81
CA GLY A 64 19.97 -2.76 -11.14
C GLY A 64 20.19 -1.79 -9.97
N ASP A 65 19.46 -0.67 -9.91
CA ASP A 65 19.52 0.26 -8.78
C ASP A 65 18.99 -0.39 -7.50
N SER A 66 19.44 0.12 -6.36
CA SER A 66 19.10 -0.44 -5.05
C SER A 66 18.13 0.47 -4.28
N VAL A 67 17.12 -0.14 -3.66
CA VAL A 67 16.17 0.51 -2.75
C VAL A 67 16.32 -0.10 -1.37
N ILE A 68 16.32 0.74 -0.34
CA ILE A 68 16.45 0.33 1.04
C ILE A 68 15.15 0.65 1.79
N GLN A 69 14.62 -0.31 2.57
CA GLN A 69 13.41 -0.11 3.37
C GLN A 69 13.48 -0.83 4.71
N ASN A 70 12.91 -0.26 5.77
CA ASN A 70 12.64 -0.96 7.02
C ASN A 70 11.22 -1.57 7.02
N ALA A 71 10.81 -2.20 8.12
CA ALA A 71 9.47 -2.78 8.28
C ALA A 71 9.03 -3.66 7.09
N SER A 72 9.99 -4.39 6.49
CA SER A 72 9.80 -5.07 5.21
C SER A 72 8.77 -6.20 5.25
N ASN A 73 8.40 -6.67 6.46
CA ASN A 73 7.32 -7.64 6.65
C ASN A 73 5.91 -7.01 6.78
N SER A 74 5.80 -5.68 6.78
CA SER A 74 4.50 -5.00 6.71
C SER A 74 3.85 -5.21 5.33
N GLY A 75 2.54 -4.96 5.22
CA GLY A 75 1.85 -5.08 3.93
C GLY A 75 2.39 -4.14 2.84
N VAL A 76 2.84 -2.93 3.20
CA VAL A 76 3.54 -2.03 2.27
C VAL A 76 4.93 -2.58 1.95
N GLY A 77 5.67 -3.03 2.97
CA GLY A 77 7.02 -3.58 2.80
C GLY A 77 7.08 -4.78 1.87
N GLN A 78 6.14 -5.72 2.00
CA GLN A 78 6.02 -6.86 1.10
C GLN A 78 5.65 -6.44 -0.33
N ALA A 79 4.81 -5.43 -0.48
CA ALA A 79 4.49 -4.89 -1.80
C ALA A 79 5.71 -4.18 -2.44
N VAL A 80 6.51 -3.44 -1.67
CA VAL A 80 7.77 -2.84 -2.16
C VAL A 80 8.72 -3.91 -2.69
N ILE A 81 8.90 -5.03 -1.98
CA ILE A 81 9.78 -6.13 -2.42
C ILE A 81 9.34 -6.66 -3.79
N GLN A 82 8.05 -6.95 -3.92
CA GLN A 82 7.48 -7.56 -5.12
C GLN A 82 7.51 -6.61 -6.32
N ILE A 83 7.09 -5.35 -6.11
CA ILE A 83 7.08 -4.34 -7.17
C ILE A 83 8.52 -3.99 -7.59
N ALA A 84 9.44 -3.82 -6.63
CA ALA A 84 10.84 -3.56 -6.93
C ALA A 84 11.47 -4.70 -7.74
N ALA A 85 11.19 -5.96 -7.40
CA ALA A 85 11.65 -7.11 -8.17
C ALA A 85 11.09 -7.10 -9.60
N ALA A 86 9.80 -6.79 -9.78
CA ALA A 86 9.18 -6.67 -11.11
C ALA A 86 9.79 -5.52 -11.95
N LEU A 87 10.25 -4.44 -11.30
CA LEU A 87 10.96 -3.32 -11.93
C LEU A 87 12.46 -3.59 -12.15
N GLY A 88 12.96 -4.77 -11.77
CA GLY A 88 14.39 -5.13 -11.88
C GLY A 88 15.30 -4.42 -10.87
N LEU A 89 14.75 -3.91 -9.77
CA LEU A 89 15.47 -3.23 -8.70
C LEU A 89 15.97 -4.24 -7.64
N ARG A 90 17.02 -3.85 -6.91
CA ARG A 90 17.58 -4.63 -5.78
C ARG A 90 17.06 -4.08 -4.46
N THR A 91 16.33 -4.86 -3.68
CA THR A 91 15.86 -4.41 -2.35
C THR A 91 16.82 -4.80 -1.24
N ILE A 92 17.19 -3.83 -0.40
CA ILE A 92 17.85 -4.02 0.88
C ILE A 92 16.78 -3.87 1.96
N ASN A 93 16.35 -5.00 2.52
CA ASN A 93 15.30 -5.08 3.53
C ASN A 93 15.94 -4.99 4.91
N VAL A 94 15.92 -3.77 5.46
CA VAL A 94 16.69 -3.30 6.60
C VAL A 94 16.21 -3.88 7.91
N LEU A 95 17.21 -4.37 8.63
CA LEU A 95 17.29 -4.28 10.08
C LEU A 95 18.38 -3.27 10.55
N ARG A 96 19.06 -2.48 9.66
CA ARG A 96 19.99 -1.32 9.95
C ARG A 96 20.52 -0.51 8.71
N ASP A 97 21.04 0.72 8.91
CA ASP A 97 21.19 1.89 7.97
C ASP A 97 22.39 1.97 6.96
N ARG A 98 22.30 2.88 5.94
CA ARG A 98 23.33 3.24 4.91
C ARG A 98 23.36 4.73 4.45
N PRO A 99 24.47 5.24 3.87
CA PRO A 99 24.64 6.62 3.39
C PRO A 99 24.10 6.92 1.96
N GLY A 100 23.71 8.17 1.68
CA GLY A 100 23.28 8.66 0.34
C GLY A 100 21.83 8.36 -0.04
N GLY A 101 21.03 7.83 0.88
CA GLY A 101 19.67 7.37 0.61
C GLY A 101 18.59 8.41 0.90
N THR A 102 17.42 8.21 0.30
CA THR A 102 16.18 8.88 0.70
C THR A 102 15.39 7.95 1.61
N MET A 103 15.16 8.34 2.86
CA MET A 103 14.21 7.67 3.75
C MET A 103 12.83 8.30 3.59
N VAL A 104 11.87 7.49 3.13
CA VAL A 104 10.45 7.89 3.03
C VAL A 104 9.68 7.29 4.20
N THR A 105 9.06 8.15 5.02
CA THR A 105 8.13 7.73 6.07
C THR A 105 6.68 7.86 5.58
N TYR A 106 5.88 6.82 5.79
CA TYR A 106 4.47 6.77 5.38
C TYR A 106 3.51 6.43 6.54
N GLY A 107 4.05 6.31 7.76
CA GLY A 107 3.28 5.95 8.95
C GLY A 107 4.05 6.21 10.24
N GLY A 108 3.31 6.29 11.35
CA GLY A 108 3.86 6.66 12.66
C GLY A 108 3.23 5.87 13.81
N MET A 109 2.94 4.58 13.59
CA MET A 109 2.19 3.75 14.55
C MET A 109 2.81 3.73 15.97
N ALA A 110 4.14 3.83 16.07
CA ALA A 110 4.84 3.90 17.35
C ALA A 110 4.70 5.26 18.08
N LYS A 111 4.08 6.27 17.45
CA LYS A 111 4.01 7.68 17.93
C LYS A 111 5.37 8.29 18.27
N GLN A 112 6.44 7.73 17.71
CA GLN A 112 7.80 8.24 17.86
C GLN A 112 8.14 9.13 16.66
N PRO A 113 8.79 10.29 16.89
CA PRO A 113 9.30 11.10 15.80
C PRO A 113 10.43 10.35 15.08
N VAL A 114 10.55 10.61 13.77
CA VAL A 114 11.74 10.19 13.03
C VAL A 114 12.92 11.02 13.53
N ILE A 115 13.91 10.37 14.13
CA ILE A 115 15.16 11.01 14.56
C ILE A 115 16.21 10.76 13.47
N ALA A 116 16.85 11.84 13.00
CA ALA A 116 17.94 11.75 12.03
C ALA A 116 19.17 12.49 12.55
N SER A 117 20.35 11.90 12.33
CA SER A 117 21.60 12.54 12.73
C SER A 117 21.93 13.71 11.80
N VAL A 118 22.30 14.85 12.38
CA VAL A 118 22.82 16.02 11.65
C VAL A 118 24.00 15.62 10.75
N SER A 119 24.90 14.75 11.24
CA SER A 119 26.04 14.28 10.45
C SER A 119 25.63 13.42 9.25
N GLN A 120 24.52 12.69 9.34
CA GLN A 120 23.98 11.91 8.23
C GLN A 120 23.32 12.82 7.18
N LEU A 121 22.62 13.87 7.60
CA LEU A 121 22.03 14.82 6.67
C LEU A 121 23.10 15.60 5.91
N ILE A 122 24.13 16.11 6.60
CA ILE A 122 25.15 16.97 5.99
C ILE A 122 26.18 16.15 5.20
N PHE A 123 26.78 15.13 5.79
CA PHE A 123 27.94 14.45 5.20
C PHE A 123 27.59 13.19 4.42
N LYS A 124 26.36 12.68 4.57
CA LYS A 124 25.85 11.53 3.80
C LYS A 124 24.73 11.91 2.84
N ASP A 125 24.39 13.19 2.70
CA ASP A 125 23.32 13.71 1.84
C ASP A 125 22.01 12.90 1.96
N LEU A 126 21.66 12.55 3.20
CA LEU A 126 20.48 11.74 3.46
C LEU A 126 19.23 12.61 3.35
N LYS A 127 18.26 12.20 2.53
CA LYS A 127 17.00 12.93 2.35
C LYS A 127 15.90 12.28 3.21
N LEU A 128 15.11 13.08 3.91
CA LEU A 128 13.94 12.62 4.66
C LEU A 128 12.68 13.12 3.96
N ARG A 129 11.76 12.22 3.62
CA ARG A 129 10.50 12.58 2.95
C ARG A 129 9.32 11.91 3.65
N GLY A 130 8.17 12.58 3.65
CA GLY A 130 6.89 11.98 3.98
C GLY A 130 6.14 11.58 2.72
N PHE A 131 5.37 10.50 2.78
CA PHE A 131 4.39 10.16 1.75
C PHE A 131 3.01 9.94 2.38
N TRP A 132 1.98 10.56 1.80
CA TRP A 132 0.60 10.45 2.28
C TRP A 132 -0.33 10.11 1.12
N LEU A 133 -0.75 8.84 1.03
CA LEU A 133 -1.56 8.35 -0.08
C LEU A 133 -2.89 9.11 -0.23
N SER A 134 -3.56 9.46 0.88
CA SER A 134 -4.82 10.21 0.80
C SER A 134 -4.66 11.61 0.23
N GLN A 135 -3.52 12.28 0.49
CA GLN A 135 -3.22 13.57 -0.14
C GLN A 135 -2.87 13.39 -1.61
N TRP A 136 -2.05 12.38 -1.94
CA TRP A 136 -1.74 12.06 -3.34
C TRP A 136 -3.01 11.81 -4.16
N LYS A 137 -3.97 11.05 -3.63
CA LYS A 137 -5.29 10.81 -4.27
C LYS A 137 -6.11 12.09 -4.48
N LYS A 138 -5.97 13.10 -3.61
CA LYS A 138 -6.65 14.40 -3.75
C LYS A 138 -5.97 15.28 -4.80
N ASP A 139 -4.65 15.16 -4.94
CA ASP A 139 -3.85 15.99 -5.83
C ASP A 139 -3.81 15.46 -7.28
N HIS A 140 -4.35 14.25 -7.53
CA HIS A 140 -4.32 13.57 -8.82
C HIS A 140 -5.73 13.23 -9.29
N SER A 141 -5.90 13.08 -10.61
CA SER A 141 -7.20 12.74 -11.19
C SER A 141 -7.60 11.28 -10.89
N PRO A 142 -8.91 10.96 -10.92
CA PRO A 142 -9.39 9.58 -10.84
C PRO A 142 -8.74 8.66 -11.90
N ASP A 143 -8.49 9.18 -13.11
CA ASP A 143 -7.84 8.43 -14.18
C ASP A 143 -6.39 8.04 -13.84
N GLN A 144 -5.62 8.95 -13.23
CA GLN A 144 -4.25 8.65 -12.78
C GLN A 144 -4.24 7.58 -11.68
N PHE A 145 -5.23 7.61 -10.78
CA PHE A 145 -5.37 6.55 -9.78
C PHE A 145 -5.84 5.23 -10.42
N LYS A 146 -6.73 5.28 -11.43
CA LYS A 146 -7.16 4.11 -12.19
C LYS A 146 -6.00 3.46 -12.97
N GLU A 147 -5.14 4.23 -13.62
CA GLU A 147 -3.94 3.72 -14.29
C GLU A 147 -3.00 2.99 -13.31
N LEU A 148 -2.84 3.53 -12.11
CA LEU A 148 -2.12 2.85 -11.02
C LEU A 148 -2.78 1.52 -10.67
N ILE A 149 -4.09 1.50 -10.45
CA ILE A 149 -4.84 0.27 -10.14
C ILE A 149 -4.67 -0.78 -11.24
N LEU A 150 -4.83 -0.40 -12.51
CA LEU A 150 -4.67 -1.31 -13.65
C LEU A 150 -3.26 -1.89 -13.74
N THR A 151 -2.24 -1.06 -13.52
CA THR A 151 -0.83 -1.51 -13.48
C THR A 151 -0.62 -2.58 -12.40
N LEU A 152 -1.19 -2.38 -11.22
CA LEU A 152 -1.08 -3.33 -10.11
C LEU A 152 -1.88 -4.62 -10.39
N CYS A 153 -3.06 -4.52 -11.01
CA CYS A 153 -3.82 -5.69 -11.46
C CYS A 153 -3.01 -6.54 -12.44
N ASP A 154 -2.27 -5.95 -13.37
CA ASP A 154 -1.44 -6.69 -14.31
C ASP A 154 -0.29 -7.45 -13.62
N LEU A 155 0.31 -6.86 -12.58
CA LEU A 155 1.29 -7.57 -11.75
C LEU A 155 0.66 -8.75 -11.00
N ILE A 156 -0.58 -8.59 -10.49
CA ILE A 156 -1.33 -9.67 -9.84
C ILE A 156 -1.60 -10.81 -10.83
N ARG A 157 -2.10 -10.50 -12.03
CA ARG A 157 -2.38 -11.49 -13.08
C ARG A 157 -1.15 -12.31 -13.47
N ARG A 158 0.02 -11.67 -13.47
CA ARG A 158 1.31 -12.31 -13.76
C ARG A 158 1.90 -13.07 -12.57
N GLY A 159 1.23 -13.08 -11.41
CA GLY A 159 1.75 -13.66 -10.17
C GLY A 159 2.96 -12.92 -9.59
N GLN A 160 3.22 -11.69 -10.04
CA GLN A 160 4.34 -10.85 -9.60
C GLN A 160 3.96 -9.98 -8.39
N LEU A 161 2.67 -9.92 -8.04
CA LEU A 161 2.16 -9.27 -6.84
C LEU A 161 1.10 -10.17 -6.20
N THR A 162 1.40 -10.73 -5.04
CA THR A 162 0.50 -11.56 -4.24
C THR A 162 0.11 -10.84 -2.95
N ALA A 163 -1.14 -11.02 -2.53
CA ALA A 163 -1.60 -10.56 -1.23
C ALA A 163 -0.81 -11.23 -0.09
N PRO A 164 -0.59 -10.53 1.05
CA PRO A 164 -0.01 -11.15 2.24
C PRO A 164 -0.95 -12.23 2.81
N ALA A 165 -0.48 -13.02 3.76
CA ALA A 165 -1.33 -13.94 4.49
C ALA A 165 -2.52 -13.19 5.12
N CYS A 166 -3.74 -13.67 4.85
CA CYS A 166 -4.98 -13.05 5.30
C CYS A 166 -5.79 -14.00 6.18
N SER A 167 -6.48 -13.43 7.17
CA SER A 167 -7.51 -14.11 7.95
C SER A 167 -8.83 -13.40 7.69
N GLU A 168 -9.80 -14.16 7.17
CA GLU A 168 -11.16 -13.67 6.96
C GLU A 168 -11.92 -13.75 8.28
N VAL A 169 -12.54 -12.63 8.67
CA VAL A 169 -13.27 -12.51 9.94
C VAL A 169 -14.66 -11.94 9.63
N PRO A 170 -15.75 -12.62 10.02
CA PRO A 170 -17.09 -12.07 9.85
C PRO A 170 -17.23 -10.70 10.56
N LEU A 171 -18.01 -9.78 9.99
CA LEU A 171 -18.19 -8.43 10.55
C LEU A 171 -18.68 -8.45 12.00
N GLN A 172 -19.51 -9.43 12.38
CA GLN A 172 -19.98 -9.62 13.76
C GLN A 172 -18.84 -9.91 14.76
N ASP A 173 -17.73 -10.46 14.29
CA ASP A 173 -16.55 -10.82 15.08
C ASP A 173 -15.46 -9.73 14.98
N TYR A 174 -15.78 -8.52 14.51
CA TYR A 174 -14.81 -7.43 14.39
C TYR A 174 -13.99 -7.13 15.68
N PRO A 175 -14.48 -7.33 16.93
CA PRO A 175 -13.66 -7.06 18.11
C PRO A 175 -12.41 -7.93 18.16
N CYS A 176 -12.48 -9.22 17.76
CA CYS A 176 -11.31 -10.10 17.75
C CYS A 176 -10.33 -9.72 16.64
N ALA A 177 -10.84 -9.33 15.47
CA ALA A 177 -10.05 -8.79 14.37
C ALA A 177 -9.31 -7.50 14.77
N LEU A 178 -9.96 -6.63 15.52
CA LEU A 178 -9.37 -5.38 16.01
C LEU A 178 -8.27 -5.65 17.03
N GLU A 179 -8.51 -6.54 18.00
CA GLU A 179 -7.51 -6.94 18.99
C GLU A 179 -6.29 -7.58 18.32
N ALA A 180 -6.50 -8.49 17.37
CA ALA A 180 -5.43 -9.11 16.60
C ALA A 180 -4.63 -8.08 15.79
N SER A 181 -5.30 -7.07 15.22
CA SER A 181 -4.67 -6.04 14.39
C SER A 181 -3.84 -5.02 15.16
N THR A 182 -3.99 -4.94 16.49
CA THR A 182 -3.26 -4.00 17.36
C THR A 182 -2.05 -4.63 18.03
N GLN A 183 -1.84 -5.95 17.87
CA GLN A 183 -0.67 -6.63 18.41
C GLN A 183 0.62 -6.10 17.76
N PRO A 184 1.74 -6.02 18.51
CA PRO A 184 3.03 -5.57 17.96
C PRO A 184 3.52 -6.42 16.78
N PHE A 185 3.15 -7.71 16.77
CA PHE A 185 3.42 -8.65 15.69
C PHE A 185 2.11 -9.27 15.21
N VAL A 186 1.79 -9.03 13.95
CA VAL A 186 0.60 -9.56 13.30
C VAL A 186 1.05 -10.53 12.21
N SER A 187 0.65 -11.80 12.32
CA SER A 187 1.01 -12.86 11.37
C SER A 187 0.13 -12.87 10.12
N SER A 188 -1.10 -12.38 10.22
CA SER A 188 -2.06 -12.33 9.12
C SER A 188 -2.87 -11.03 9.12
N LYS A 189 -3.09 -10.47 7.93
CA LYS A 189 -3.97 -9.32 7.73
C LYS A 189 -5.41 -9.74 7.97
N GLN A 190 -6.08 -9.10 8.92
CA GLN A 190 -7.50 -9.32 9.16
C GLN A 190 -8.33 -8.65 8.06
N ILE A 191 -9.20 -9.40 7.40
CA ILE A 191 -10.14 -8.93 6.37
C ILE A 191 -11.55 -9.19 6.89
N LEU A 192 -12.33 -8.12 7.07
CA LEU A 192 -13.73 -8.26 7.45
C LEU A 192 -14.57 -8.72 6.25
N THR A 193 -15.44 -9.69 6.50
CA THR A 193 -16.35 -10.30 5.51
C THR A 193 -17.80 -10.19 5.98
N MET A 194 -18.72 -10.12 5.02
CA MET A 194 -20.15 -9.93 5.22
C MET A 194 -20.94 -10.47 4.03
#